data_AF-A0AAE0Z803-F1
#
_entry.id   AF-A0AAE0Z803-F1
#
_cell.length_a   1.000
_cell.length_b   1.000
_cell.length_c   1.000
_cell.angle_alpha   90.00
_cell.angle_beta   90.00
_cell.angle_gamma   90.00
#
_symmetry.space_group_name_H-M   'P 1'
#
loop_
_entity.id
_entity.type
_entity.pdbx_description
1 polymer ?
#
loop_
_entity_poly.entity_id
_entity_poly.type
_entity_poly.pdbx_seq_one_letter_code
_entity_poly.pdbx_strand_id
1 'polypeptide(L)'
;MLGAVPDVVQSDSRCLRFKAGIIYSNVLVKTVGKEKRVLVINDIRLNEDSRRVQKAAQQPQQGQWTNWDNAPQKSLTSNEIFSMVPLRISFFIRSVYDLLPSNANLVRWGKKEDPTCPLCQGRQTIEHVLSSCKITLSQERYTWWHKRVLQEFAAIINTVKGETALPKTNVLNHGTKDEKENKPEKNAY
;
A
#
# COMPACT_ATOMS: atom_id res chain seq x y z
N MET A 1 -12.37 7.73 -35.33
CA MET A 1 -12.21 9.02 -34.64
C MET A 1 -11.05 8.87 -33.67
N LEU A 2 -9.95 9.58 -33.93
CA LEU A 2 -8.74 9.58 -33.11
C LEU A 2 -8.99 10.50 -31.90
N GLY A 3 -9.14 9.90 -30.72
CA GLY A 3 -9.30 10.63 -29.46
C GLY A 3 -7.94 11.08 -28.94
N ALA A 4 -7.78 12.39 -28.81
CA ALA A 4 -6.58 13.07 -28.34
C ALA A 4 -6.19 12.66 -26.91
N VAL A 5 -4.90 12.41 -26.71
CA VAL A 5 -4.25 12.32 -25.40
C VAL A 5 -4.17 13.74 -24.82
N PRO A 6 -4.55 13.98 -23.56
CA PRO A 6 -4.45 15.32 -22.99
C PRO A 6 -2.98 15.72 -22.86
N ASP A 7 -2.66 16.91 -23.38
CA ASP A 7 -1.38 17.60 -23.20
C ASP A 7 -1.08 17.73 -21.71
N VAL A 8 -0.19 16.87 -21.21
CA VAL A 8 0.54 17.11 -19.97
C VAL A 8 1.35 18.37 -20.22
N VAL A 9 1.02 19.42 -19.47
CA VAL A 9 1.72 20.69 -19.38
C VAL A 9 3.24 20.47 -19.41
N GLN A 10 3.81 20.58 -20.60
CA GLN A 10 5.24 20.57 -20.85
C GLN A 10 5.77 22.01 -20.76
N SER A 11 5.36 22.74 -19.71
CA SER A 11 5.97 24.02 -19.37
C SER A 11 7.26 23.77 -18.59
N ASP A 12 8.35 23.78 -19.35
CA ASP A 12 9.64 24.32 -18.95
C ASP A 12 10.37 23.73 -17.73
N SER A 13 10.20 22.42 -17.48
CA SER A 13 11.05 21.69 -16.52
C SER A 13 12.53 21.66 -16.94
N ARG A 14 12.83 21.91 -18.23
CA ARG A 14 14.20 21.99 -18.76
C ARG A 14 14.88 23.29 -18.34
N CYS A 15 14.25 24.47 -18.45
CA CYS A 15 14.84 25.73 -17.99
C CYS A 15 14.97 25.77 -16.46
N LEU A 16 14.01 25.22 -15.71
CA LEU A 16 14.10 25.11 -14.25
C LEU A 16 15.24 24.19 -13.79
N ARG A 17 15.45 23.04 -14.46
CA ARG A 17 16.62 22.17 -14.19
C ARG A 17 17.94 22.82 -14.60
N PHE A 18 17.96 23.57 -15.70
CA PHE A 18 19.18 24.28 -16.14
C PHE A 18 19.55 25.41 -15.17
N LYS A 19 18.56 26.21 -14.73
CA LYS A 19 18.75 27.25 -13.72
C LYS A 19 19.13 26.67 -12.36
N ALA A 20 18.47 25.59 -11.93
CA ALA A 20 18.85 24.88 -10.70
C ALA A 20 20.26 24.28 -10.82
N GLY A 21 20.64 23.69 -11.95
CA GLY A 21 21.97 23.15 -12.21
C GLY A 21 23.07 24.21 -12.21
N ILE A 22 22.82 25.39 -12.78
CA ILE A 22 23.74 26.54 -12.76
C ILE A 22 23.89 27.12 -11.34
N ILE A 23 22.79 27.24 -10.60
CA ILE A 23 22.83 27.70 -9.20
C ILE A 23 23.59 26.66 -8.35
N TYR A 24 23.32 25.38 -8.55
CA TYR A 24 23.95 24.28 -7.85
C TYR A 24 25.46 24.22 -8.14
N SER A 25 25.88 24.33 -9.40
CA SER A 25 27.30 24.35 -9.78
C SER A 25 28.04 25.53 -9.14
N ASN A 26 27.41 26.71 -9.10
CA ASN A 26 28.00 27.89 -8.45
C ASN A 26 28.14 27.73 -6.93
N VAL A 27 27.18 27.07 -6.26
CA VAL A 27 27.26 26.76 -4.82
C VAL A 27 28.31 25.69 -4.54
N LEU A 28 28.43 24.67 -5.40
CA LEU A 28 29.41 23.59 -5.30
C LEU A 28 30.86 24.08 -5.50
N VAL A 29 31.04 25.10 -6.33
CA VAL A 29 32.33 25.78 -6.55
C VAL A 29 32.72 26.64 -5.35
N LYS A 30 31.75 27.27 -4.67
CA LYS A 30 31.97 28.15 -3.51
C LYS A 30 32.12 27.43 -2.18
N THR A 31 31.59 26.21 -2.06
CA THR A 31 31.66 25.41 -0.83
C THR A 31 32.92 24.55 -0.81
N VAL A 32 33.53 24.37 0.37
CA VAL A 32 34.81 23.65 0.53
C VAL A 32 34.68 22.60 1.64
N GLY A 33 35.47 21.52 1.54
CA GLY A 33 35.57 20.52 2.60
C GLY A 33 34.31 19.66 2.78
N LYS A 34 33.83 19.55 4.03
CA LYS A 34 32.73 18.63 4.41
C LYS A 34 31.40 19.00 3.72
N GLU A 35 31.10 20.29 3.60
CA GLU A 35 29.84 20.78 3.01
C GLU A 35 29.75 20.43 1.52
N LYS A 36 30.85 20.65 0.78
CA LYS A 36 30.95 20.24 -0.63
C LYS A 36 30.69 18.75 -0.80
N ARG A 37 31.28 17.92 0.07
CA ARG A 37 31.07 16.46 0.05
C ARG A 37 29.60 16.10 0.27
N VAL A 38 28.94 16.72 1.25
CA VAL A 38 27.51 16.48 1.54
C VAL A 38 26.64 16.86 0.35
N LEU A 39 26.90 18.01 -0.28
CA LEU A 39 26.18 18.45 -1.47
C LEU A 39 26.34 17.44 -2.62
N VAL A 40 27.57 17.08 -2.97
CA VAL A 40 27.83 16.09 -4.04
C VAL A 40 27.14 14.75 -3.76
N ILE A 41 27.19 14.26 -2.52
CA ILE A 41 26.51 13.00 -2.16
C ILE A 41 25.00 13.12 -2.32
N ASN A 42 24.40 14.23 -1.88
CA ASN A 42 22.97 14.44 -2.00
C ASN A 42 22.55 14.56 -3.47
N ASP A 43 23.33 15.23 -4.31
CA ASP A 43 23.08 15.32 -5.75
C ASP A 43 23.11 13.94 -6.43
N ILE A 44 24.15 13.15 -6.16
CA ILE A 44 24.26 11.78 -6.66
C ILE A 44 23.06 10.95 -6.21
N ARG A 45 22.65 11.07 -4.93
CA ARG A 45 21.47 10.36 -4.40
C ARG A 45 20.20 10.77 -5.13
N LEU A 46 19.97 12.06 -5.33
CA LEU A 46 18.79 12.57 -6.04
C LEU A 46 18.75 12.12 -7.50
N ASN A 47 19.91 12.10 -8.16
CA ASN A 47 20.02 11.62 -9.54
C ASN A 47 19.76 10.11 -9.64
N GLU A 48 20.32 9.32 -8.72
CA GLU A 48 20.08 7.88 -8.65
C GLU A 48 18.62 7.56 -8.29
N ASP A 49 18.02 8.28 -7.35
CA ASP A 49 16.61 8.10 -7.00
C ASP A 49 15.69 8.48 -8.17
N SER A 50 16.01 9.55 -8.90
CA SER A 50 15.29 9.90 -10.14
C SER A 50 15.38 8.77 -11.18
N ARG A 51 16.56 8.16 -11.35
CA ARG A 51 16.75 7.03 -12.27
C ARG A 51 15.95 5.79 -11.83
N ARG A 52 15.91 5.50 -10.53
CA ARG A 52 15.10 4.40 -9.96
C ARG A 52 13.61 4.62 -10.19
N VAL A 53 13.11 5.83 -9.93
CA VAL A 53 11.69 6.18 -10.15
C VAL A 53 11.34 6.10 -11.64
N GLN A 54 12.19 6.62 -12.53
CA GLN A 54 12.00 6.49 -13.97
C GLN A 54 11.92 5.03 -14.42
N LYS A 55 12.79 4.17 -13.85
CA LYS A 55 12.75 2.73 -14.16
C LYS A 55 11.49 2.06 -13.62
N ALA A 56 11.06 2.42 -12.40
CA ALA A 56 9.84 1.91 -11.79
C ALA A 56 8.61 2.33 -12.61
N ALA A 57 8.52 3.57 -13.07
CA ALA A 57 7.41 4.04 -13.90
C ALA A 57 7.27 3.28 -15.24
N GLN A 58 8.36 2.69 -15.74
CA GLN A 58 8.35 1.82 -16.93
C GLN A 58 7.86 0.39 -16.64
N GLN A 59 7.67 0.02 -15.36
CA GLN A 59 7.19 -1.31 -14.96
C GLN A 59 5.68 -1.26 -14.73
N PRO A 60 4.85 -1.73 -15.68
CA PRO A 60 3.40 -1.56 -15.59
C PRO A 60 2.76 -2.35 -14.43
N GLN A 61 3.47 -3.29 -13.81
CA GLN A 61 2.96 -4.06 -12.68
C GLN A 61 3.66 -3.65 -11.38
N GLN A 62 4.96 -3.89 -11.29
CA GLN A 62 5.73 -3.60 -10.07
C GLN A 62 5.89 -2.09 -9.82
N GLY A 63 5.71 -1.27 -10.85
CA GLY A 63 5.74 0.19 -10.77
C GLY A 63 4.41 0.83 -10.44
N GLN A 64 3.33 0.08 -10.18
CA GLN A 64 2.00 0.69 -9.94
C GLN A 64 1.98 1.68 -8.76
N TRP A 65 2.87 1.49 -7.77
CA TRP A 65 3.03 2.44 -6.66
C TRP A 65 3.48 3.84 -7.10
N THR A 66 4.06 4.01 -8.30
CA THR A 66 4.41 5.34 -8.83
C THR A 66 3.20 6.17 -9.21
N ASN A 67 2.03 5.55 -9.34
CA ASN A 67 0.76 6.21 -9.69
C ASN A 67 -0.10 6.51 -8.44
N TRP A 68 0.38 6.21 -7.24
CA TRP A 68 -0.39 6.42 -6.02
C TRP A 68 -0.38 7.89 -5.61
N ASP A 69 -1.49 8.58 -5.83
CA ASP A 69 -1.66 9.96 -5.42
C ASP A 69 -1.97 10.06 -3.92
N ASN A 70 -1.38 11.06 -3.24
CA ASN A 70 -1.59 11.36 -1.81
C ASN A 70 -1.26 10.22 -0.84
N ALA A 71 -0.51 9.20 -1.28
CA ALA A 71 -0.01 8.16 -0.38
C ALA A 71 1.07 8.72 0.55
N PRO A 72 0.94 8.59 1.88
CA PRO A 72 1.97 9.06 2.80
C PRO A 72 3.26 8.27 2.57
N GLN A 73 4.37 8.99 2.35
CA GLN A 73 5.67 8.36 2.22
C GLN A 73 6.10 7.77 3.56
N LYS A 74 6.28 6.45 3.61
CA LYS A 74 6.90 5.77 4.75
C LYS A 74 8.34 5.44 4.42
N SER A 75 9.28 6.14 5.05
CA SER A 75 10.67 5.69 5.11
C SER A 75 10.80 4.59 6.17
N LEU A 76 11.46 3.49 5.81
CA LEU A 76 11.84 2.44 6.75
C LEU A 76 13.34 2.54 7.00
N THR A 77 13.72 2.77 8.24
CA THR A 77 15.11 2.67 8.68
C THR A 77 15.54 1.20 8.71
N SER A 78 16.84 0.92 8.57
CA SER A 78 17.34 -0.45 8.69
C SER A 78 16.92 -1.10 10.02
N ASN A 79 16.95 -0.35 11.12
CA ASN A 79 16.55 -0.87 12.43
C ASN A 79 15.07 -1.26 12.49
N GLU A 80 14.18 -0.51 11.83
CA GLU A 80 12.77 -0.90 11.69
C GLU A 80 12.63 -2.17 10.86
N ILE A 81 13.38 -2.31 9.77
CA ILE A 81 13.35 -3.51 8.94
C ILE A 81 13.83 -4.73 9.74
N PHE A 82 14.94 -4.61 10.47
CA PHE A 82 15.47 -5.74 11.26
C PHE A 82 14.65 -6.07 12.50
N SER A 83 13.88 -5.13 13.05
CA SER A 83 13.01 -5.36 14.21
C SER A 83 11.62 -5.89 13.85
N MET A 84 11.22 -5.84 12.57
CA MET A 84 9.92 -6.34 12.13
C MET A 84 9.88 -7.86 12.00
N VAL A 85 8.74 -8.44 12.33
CA VAL A 85 8.43 -9.84 12.03
C VAL A 85 8.58 -10.10 10.51
N PRO A 86 9.26 -11.17 10.07
CA PRO A 86 9.54 -11.42 8.65
C PRO A 86 8.28 -11.40 7.75
N LEU A 87 7.17 -11.95 8.25
CA LEU A 87 5.88 -11.95 7.53
C LEU A 87 5.35 -10.54 7.28
N ARG A 88 5.57 -9.61 8.22
CA ARG A 88 5.13 -8.20 8.08
C ARG A 88 5.91 -7.49 6.98
N ILE A 89 7.23 -7.66 6.95
CA ILE A 89 8.10 -7.08 5.92
C ILE A 89 7.73 -7.66 4.56
N SER A 90 7.55 -8.99 4.50
CA SER A 90 7.18 -9.69 3.29
C SER A 90 5.83 -9.21 2.75
N PHE A 91 4.84 -9.02 3.62
CA PHE A 91 3.54 -8.47 3.23
C PHE A 91 3.70 -7.05 2.68
N PHE A 92 4.42 -6.19 3.41
CA PHE A 92 4.62 -4.78 3.04
C PHE A 92 5.29 -4.62 1.67
N ILE A 93 6.39 -5.33 1.42
CA ILE A 93 7.06 -5.28 0.11
C ILE A 93 6.12 -5.78 -0.98
N ARG A 94 5.43 -6.91 -0.75
CA ARG A 94 4.54 -7.49 -1.75
C ARG A 94 3.29 -6.64 -2.01
N SER A 95 2.79 -5.86 -1.05
CA SER A 95 1.67 -4.94 -1.25
C SER A 95 2.08 -3.74 -2.09
N VAL A 96 3.30 -3.21 -1.91
CA VAL A 96 3.81 -2.06 -2.68
C VAL A 96 4.06 -2.44 -4.14
N TYR A 97 4.68 -3.59 -4.40
CA TYR A 97 5.08 -4.01 -5.75
C TYR A 97 4.03 -4.86 -6.50
N ASP A 98 2.79 -4.87 -6.03
CA ASP A 98 1.68 -5.65 -6.60
C ASP A 98 1.98 -7.15 -6.81
N LEU A 99 2.49 -7.79 -5.74
CA LEU A 99 2.92 -9.20 -5.71
C LEU A 99 2.07 -10.07 -4.76
N LEU A 100 1.05 -9.54 -4.11
CA LEU A 100 0.15 -10.35 -3.28
C LEU A 100 -0.80 -11.19 -4.17
N PRO A 101 -1.28 -12.34 -3.66
CA PRO A 101 -2.21 -13.22 -4.39
C PRO A 101 -3.63 -12.64 -4.48
N SER A 102 -3.81 -11.55 -5.22
CA SER A 102 -5.12 -11.06 -5.66
C SER A 102 -5.63 -11.91 -6.83
N ASN A 103 -6.94 -12.03 -7.08
CA ASN A 103 -7.40 -12.82 -8.24
C ASN A 103 -6.84 -12.27 -9.56
N ALA A 104 -6.65 -10.96 -9.70
CA ALA A 104 -5.97 -10.40 -10.87
C ALA A 104 -4.53 -10.93 -11.04
N ASN A 105 -3.78 -11.07 -9.96
CA ASN A 105 -2.42 -11.63 -9.99
C ASN A 105 -2.42 -13.14 -10.16
N LEU A 106 -3.36 -13.85 -9.55
CA LEU A 106 -3.52 -15.31 -9.70
C LEU A 106 -3.82 -15.68 -11.16
N VAL A 107 -4.64 -14.88 -11.86
CA VAL A 107 -4.86 -15.06 -13.31
C VAL A 107 -3.58 -14.83 -14.10
N ARG A 108 -2.83 -13.77 -13.81
CA ARG A 108 -1.52 -13.56 -14.46
C ARG A 108 -0.53 -14.69 -14.22
N TRP A 109 -0.58 -15.33 -13.06
CA TRP A 109 0.28 -16.47 -12.73
C TRP A 109 -0.25 -17.81 -13.28
N GLY A 110 -1.36 -17.81 -14.01
CA GLY A 110 -1.97 -19.04 -14.55
C GLY A 110 -2.56 -19.95 -13.46
N LYS A 111 -2.85 -19.42 -12.27
CA LYS A 111 -3.42 -20.18 -11.14
C LYS A 111 -4.94 -20.09 -11.03
N LYS A 112 -5.54 -19.15 -11.77
CA LYS A 112 -6.99 -18.91 -11.80
C LYS A 112 -7.38 -18.44 -13.20
N GLU A 113 -8.63 -18.67 -13.59
CA GLU A 113 -9.15 -18.22 -14.89
C GLU A 113 -9.78 -16.82 -14.80
N ASP A 114 -10.47 -16.52 -13.70
CA ASP A 114 -11.26 -15.30 -13.55
C ASP A 114 -10.68 -14.33 -12.49
N PRO A 115 -10.42 -13.05 -12.85
CA PRO A 115 -9.92 -12.04 -11.93
C PRO A 115 -11.03 -11.38 -11.09
N THR A 116 -12.28 -11.82 -11.15
CA THR A 116 -13.40 -11.22 -10.41
C THR A 116 -13.28 -11.34 -8.89
N CYS A 117 -13.83 -10.35 -8.20
CA CYS A 117 -13.98 -10.34 -6.75
C CYS A 117 -15.20 -11.16 -6.35
N PRO A 118 -15.09 -12.10 -5.40
CA PRO A 118 -16.22 -12.93 -4.99
C PRO A 118 -17.34 -12.15 -4.29
N LEU A 119 -17.06 -10.93 -3.82
CA LEU A 119 -18.03 -10.10 -3.10
C LEU A 119 -18.79 -9.16 -4.04
N CYS A 120 -18.07 -8.42 -4.89
CA CYS A 120 -18.66 -7.35 -5.70
C CYS A 120 -18.63 -7.62 -7.21
N GLN A 121 -18.10 -8.76 -7.64
CA GLN A 121 -17.95 -9.16 -9.04
C GLN A 121 -17.11 -8.22 -9.93
N GLY A 122 -16.44 -7.23 -9.33
CA GLY A 122 -15.50 -6.34 -10.03
C GLY A 122 -14.12 -6.97 -10.17
N ARG A 123 -13.22 -6.39 -10.97
CA ARG A 123 -11.83 -6.86 -11.08
C ARG A 123 -11.10 -6.74 -9.73
N GLN A 124 -10.59 -7.84 -9.21
CA GLN A 124 -9.96 -7.91 -7.89
C GLN A 124 -8.44 -7.68 -7.98
N THR A 125 -8.04 -6.40 -7.97
CA THR A 125 -6.64 -5.98 -7.77
C THR A 125 -6.26 -5.99 -6.28
N ILE A 126 -5.00 -5.76 -5.93
CA ILE A 126 -4.62 -5.58 -4.51
C ILE A 126 -5.31 -4.36 -3.91
N GLU A 127 -5.32 -3.22 -4.62
CA GLU A 127 -6.00 -2.00 -4.18
C GLU A 127 -7.50 -2.27 -3.90
N HIS A 128 -8.14 -3.05 -4.78
CA HIS A 128 -9.51 -3.48 -4.57
C HIS A 128 -9.71 -4.22 -3.23
N VAL A 129 -8.81 -5.16 -2.90
CA VAL A 129 -8.90 -5.97 -1.68
C VAL A 129 -8.56 -5.16 -0.43
N LEU A 130 -7.62 -4.22 -0.52
CA LEU A 130 -7.12 -3.47 0.62
C LEU A 130 -7.98 -2.23 0.95
N SER A 131 -8.56 -1.57 -0.05
CA SER A 131 -9.24 -0.28 0.16
C SER A 131 -10.50 -0.03 -0.69
N SER A 132 -10.61 -0.62 -1.88
CA SER A 132 -11.54 -0.11 -2.91
C SER A 132 -12.73 -1.04 -3.24
N CYS A 133 -12.94 -2.12 -2.48
CA CYS A 133 -14.08 -3.02 -2.68
C CYS A 133 -15.42 -2.38 -2.28
N LYS A 134 -16.30 -2.16 -3.26
CA LYS A 134 -17.62 -1.51 -3.10
C LYS A 134 -18.48 -2.14 -2.01
N ILE A 135 -18.59 -3.47 -1.99
CA ILE A 135 -19.41 -4.19 -1.01
C ILE A 135 -18.80 -4.12 0.39
N THR A 136 -17.46 -4.14 0.48
CA THR A 136 -16.75 -4.02 1.77
C THR A 136 -16.89 -2.61 2.33
N LEU A 137 -16.91 -1.60 1.47
CA LEU A 137 -17.19 -0.20 1.83
C LEU A 137 -18.66 -0.02 2.26
N SER A 138 -19.62 -0.51 1.47
CA SER A 138 -21.04 -0.31 1.75
C SER A 138 -21.53 -1.06 2.98
N GLN A 139 -20.92 -2.20 3.30
CA GLN A 139 -21.25 -2.99 4.50
C GLN A 139 -20.44 -2.57 5.74
N GLU A 140 -19.77 -1.42 5.70
CA GLU A 140 -18.94 -0.89 6.79
C GLU A 140 -17.88 -1.86 7.33
N ARG A 141 -17.48 -2.88 6.55
CA ARG A 141 -16.50 -3.87 7.00
C ARG A 141 -15.15 -3.19 7.24
N TYR A 142 -14.73 -2.29 6.35
CA TYR A 142 -13.51 -1.49 6.57
C TYR A 142 -13.59 -0.66 7.85
N THR A 143 -14.73 -0.02 8.10
CA THR A 143 -14.95 0.77 9.33
C THR A 143 -14.84 -0.12 10.57
N TRP A 144 -15.42 -1.32 10.53
CA TRP A 144 -15.33 -2.28 11.63
C TRP A 144 -13.88 -2.73 11.88
N TRP A 145 -13.15 -3.13 10.83
CA TRP A 145 -11.74 -3.54 10.94
C TRP A 145 -10.87 -2.40 11.48
N HIS A 146 -11.03 -1.18 10.97
CA HIS A 146 -10.29 -0.01 11.45
C HIS A 146 -10.65 0.34 12.90
N LYS A 147 -11.93 0.35 13.27
CA LYS A 147 -12.34 0.57 14.66
C LYS A 147 -11.74 -0.48 15.59
N ARG A 148 -11.72 -1.75 15.17
CA ARG A 148 -11.12 -2.83 15.96
C ARG A 148 -9.63 -2.60 16.17
N VAL A 149 -8.89 -2.29 15.12
CA VAL A 149 -7.44 -2.00 15.22
C VAL A 149 -7.19 -0.79 16.13
N LEU A 150 -7.98 0.29 16.00
CA LEU A 150 -7.86 1.47 16.86
C LEU A 150 -8.15 1.15 18.34
N GLN A 151 -9.11 0.25 18.61
CA GLN A 151 -9.38 -0.23 19.98
C GLN A 151 -8.20 -0.99 20.57
N GLU A 152 -7.54 -1.86 19.80
CA GLU A 152 -6.34 -2.58 20.26
C GLU A 152 -5.18 -1.59 20.53
N PHE A 153 -4.98 -0.60 19.67
CA PHE A 153 -3.99 0.46 19.93
C PHE A 153 -4.31 1.27 21.18
N ALA A 154 -5.57 1.65 21.38
CA ALA A 154 -5.99 2.36 22.59
C ALA A 154 -5.73 1.52 23.85
N ALA A 155 -6.01 0.21 23.80
CA ALA A 155 -5.72 -0.70 24.91
C ALA A 155 -4.22 -0.75 25.23
N ILE A 156 -3.34 -0.86 24.22
CA ILE A 156 -1.88 -0.85 24.41
C ILE A 156 -1.40 0.49 24.98
N ILE A 157 -1.95 1.62 24.52
CA ILE A 157 -1.57 2.94 25.02
C ILE A 157 -1.99 3.10 26.49
N ASN A 158 -3.19 2.66 26.85
CA ASN A 158 -3.70 2.77 28.22
C ASN A 158 -2.90 1.88 29.19
N THR A 159 -2.47 0.68 28.75
CA THR A 159 -1.59 -0.17 29.57
C THR A 159 -0.21 0.46 29.78
N VAL A 160 0.36 1.09 28.75
CA VAL A 160 1.64 1.82 28.86
C VAL A 160 1.53 3.05 29.77
N LYS A 161 0.38 3.73 29.78
CA LYS A 161 0.10 4.90 30.64
C LYS A 161 -0.20 4.54 32.10
N GLY A 162 -0.29 3.25 32.44
CA GLY A 162 -0.60 2.81 33.80
C GLY A 162 -2.08 2.98 34.20
N GLU A 163 -2.97 3.25 33.25
CA GLU A 163 -4.40 3.38 33.49
C GLU A 163 -5.06 2.00 33.34
N THR A 164 -5.10 1.22 34.43
CA THR A 164 -5.87 -0.02 34.47
C THR A 164 -7.36 0.28 34.57
N ALA A 165 -8.04 0.40 33.43
CA ALA A 165 -9.48 0.20 33.33
C ALA A 165 -9.82 -0.43 31.96
N LEU A 166 -10.07 -1.74 31.95
CA LEU A 166 -10.60 -2.46 30.78
C LEU A 166 -12.03 -1.98 30.48
N PRO A 167 -12.36 -1.54 29.26
CA PRO A 167 -13.74 -1.53 28.82
C PRO A 167 -14.14 -2.98 28.55
N LYS A 168 -15.22 -3.44 29.21
CA LYS A 168 -15.84 -4.75 28.94
C LYS A 168 -16.16 -4.83 27.45
N THR A 169 -15.46 -5.69 26.71
CA THR A 169 -15.91 -6.07 25.38
C THR A 169 -17.19 -6.87 25.54
N ASN A 170 -18.34 -6.26 25.24
CA ASN A 170 -19.54 -7.03 24.94
C ASN A 170 -19.23 -7.84 23.67
N VAL A 171 -18.95 -9.12 23.86
CA VAL A 171 -19.01 -10.12 22.79
C VAL A 171 -20.47 -10.13 22.34
N LEU A 172 -20.80 -9.32 21.34
CA LEU A 172 -22.07 -9.45 20.64
C LEU A 172 -21.96 -10.72 19.79
N ASN A 173 -22.45 -11.81 20.36
CA ASN A 173 -22.86 -12.99 19.63
C ASN A 173 -23.78 -12.55 18.49
N HIS A 174 -23.35 -12.74 17.24
CA HIS A 174 -24.28 -12.82 16.13
C HIS A 174 -24.52 -14.28 15.85
N GLY A 175 -25.75 -14.68 16.15
CA GLY A 175 -26.20 -16.06 16.25
C GLY A 175 -25.90 -16.89 15.01
N THR A 176 -25.45 -18.10 15.28
CA THR A 176 -25.82 -19.28 14.51
C THR A 176 -27.33 -19.24 14.28
N LYS A 177 -27.75 -19.02 13.04
CA LYS A 177 -29.12 -19.35 12.64
C LYS A 177 -29.20 -20.86 12.56
N ASP A 178 -30.20 -21.39 13.25
CA ASP A 178 -30.54 -22.80 13.33
C ASP A 178 -30.68 -23.43 11.93
N GLU A 179 -29.82 -24.39 11.62
CA GLU A 179 -30.09 -25.38 10.58
C GLU A 179 -30.73 -26.57 11.30
N LYS A 180 -32.07 -26.63 11.26
CA LYS A 180 -32.82 -27.78 11.76
C LYS A 180 -32.45 -28.99 10.92
N GLU A 181 -31.71 -29.90 11.54
CA GLU A 181 -31.38 -31.22 11.02
C GLU A 181 -32.69 -32.02 10.86
N ASN A 182 -33.25 -32.02 9.65
CA ASN A 182 -34.37 -32.88 9.31
C ASN A 182 -33.82 -34.23 8.87
N LYS A 183 -33.93 -35.22 9.76
CA LYS A 183 -33.50 -36.61 9.56
C LYS A 183 -34.50 -37.33 8.65
N PRO A 184 -34.10 -37.89 7.50
CA PRO A 184 -34.89 -38.92 6.85
C PRO A 184 -34.56 -40.27 7.47
N GLU A 185 -35.63 -40.97 7.84
CA GLU A 185 -35.64 -42.33 8.36
C GLU A 185 -35.01 -43.32 7.37
N LYS A 186 -34.34 -44.30 7.94
CA LYS A 186 -33.83 -45.49 7.26
C LYS A 186 -34.99 -46.23 6.63
N ASN A 187 -34.86 -46.60 5.35
CA ASN A 187 -35.48 -47.82 4.87
C ASN A 187 -34.47 -48.62 4.05
N ALA A 188 -34.29 -49.84 4.52
CA ALA A 188 -33.56 -50.93 3.90
C ALA A 188 -34.27 -51.35 2.60
N TYR A 189 -33.50 -51.57 1.54
CA TYR A 189 -33.34 -52.84 0.83
C TYR A 189 -32.15 -52.72 -0.13
#